data_AF-A0A7V0ZIP0-F1
#
_entry.id   AF-A0A7V0ZIP0-F1
#
_cell.length_a   1.000
_cell.length_b   1.000
_cell.length_c   1.000
_cell.angle_alpha   90.00
_cell.angle_beta   90.00
_cell.angle_gamma   90.00
#
_symmetry.space_group_name_H-M   'P 1'
#
loop_
_entity.id
_entity.type
_entity.pdbx_description
1 polymer ?
#
loop_
_entity_poly.entity_id
_entity_poly.type
_entity_poly.pdbx_seq_one_letter_code
_entity_poly.pdbx_strand_id
1 'polypeptide(L)'
;MKPVLALIINLALLWSQTDISQKIITDEIKFFNDYTIEAGEINRDNIRVVGGDLFVYGTVDGKITVVGGDVTLGSTSVVNGIIIAIGGSVQKDELAVIHGKIIETHMKEGLVYREMEPAESINGDNEFKIWERSMRSTESWIHPETDYFIYNRNEGLVFTPFNSQWDGNGKSSFRLTFSIGYRFGSDEPAGRLTLEKSFFSNNNLVFFGSAFKESRTDDFYRLSESENTWAGLLGRQDFYDRWDEEGWSAGIGIDLYRVKLKLLMASVKQDTIPVTSNLWSLFEKERSLRSNLSIGPQETMNYLQTTVAFQTEQYSPVATGMAVFIQTEAYQKDEDGSNLYTFELDKLNKRIFGFVKMNWEMSYGLVLRSQFMAGTSDGNLQEFRKFGMGGLGSVSAFPFKYQIGDQMVQVNGEIVFTEEFTDEWFFLKLFADGGYAWNDDTFSFNKQNILDYGISSAGVGIGSGDEEDLNWSVNIAKPLDGRDYLETTIRLGYNF
;
A
#
# COMPACT_ATOMS: atom_id res chain seq x y z
N MET A 1 7.95 -34.40 -9.21
CA MET A 1 6.73 -34.85 -8.52
C MET A 1 5.88 -33.63 -8.14
N LYS A 2 4.68 -33.51 -8.71
CA LYS A 2 3.53 -32.88 -8.02
C LYS A 2 3.04 -33.92 -6.97
N PRO A 3 2.32 -33.58 -5.86
CA PRO A 3 1.64 -32.31 -5.57
C PRO A 3 1.80 -31.75 -4.13
N VAL A 4 1.54 -30.46 -3.94
CA VAL A 4 1.18 -29.86 -2.62
C VAL A 4 -0.30 -29.40 -2.57
N LEU A 5 -1.00 -29.49 -3.70
CA LEU A 5 -2.39 -29.04 -3.90
C LEU A 5 -3.47 -29.91 -3.21
N ALA A 6 -3.09 -30.81 -2.29
CA ALA A 6 -4.00 -31.79 -1.68
C ALA A 6 -4.30 -31.53 -0.18
N LEU A 7 -3.62 -30.57 0.46
CA LEU A 7 -3.70 -30.39 1.92
C LEU A 7 -4.92 -29.58 2.40
N ILE A 8 -5.62 -28.87 1.51
CA ILE A 8 -6.76 -27.98 1.86
C ILE A 8 -8.11 -28.73 1.87
N ILE A 9 -8.21 -29.92 1.27
CA ILE A 9 -9.49 -30.64 1.09
C ILE A 9 -9.77 -31.69 2.18
N ASN A 10 -8.79 -32.06 3.01
CA ASN A 10 -8.90 -33.17 3.98
C ASN A 10 -8.98 -32.76 5.47
N LEU A 11 -9.18 -31.49 5.81
CA LEU A 11 -9.48 -31.08 7.21
C LEU A 11 -11.00 -30.97 7.51
N ALA A 12 -11.86 -31.31 6.55
CA ALA A 12 -13.30 -31.11 6.65
C ALA A 12 -14.12 -32.35 7.05
N LEU A 13 -13.50 -33.53 7.24
CA LEU A 13 -14.21 -34.73 7.67
C LEU A 13 -13.44 -35.62 8.66
N LEU A 14 -14.23 -36.21 9.56
CA LEU A 14 -14.00 -37.31 10.51
C LEU A 14 -13.68 -36.96 11.99
N TRP A 15 -14.47 -37.61 12.85
CA TRP A 15 -14.50 -37.66 14.32
C TRP A 15 -15.03 -36.37 15.01
N SER A 16 -16.07 -36.42 15.86
CA SER A 16 -16.71 -37.56 16.54
C SER A 16 -18.24 -37.55 16.47
N GLN A 17 -18.84 -38.74 16.36
CA GLN A 17 -20.24 -38.96 16.76
C GLN A 17 -20.35 -39.00 18.29
N THR A 18 -21.43 -38.45 18.82
CA THR A 18 -21.99 -38.91 20.10
C THR A 18 -23.50 -38.79 20.01
N ASP A 19 -24.22 -39.92 20.12
CA ASP A 19 -25.68 -39.94 20.00
C ASP A 19 -26.33 -39.24 21.20
N ILE A 20 -26.95 -38.09 20.91
CA ILE A 20 -28.05 -37.54 21.72
C ILE A 20 -29.23 -37.40 20.76
N SER A 21 -30.40 -37.83 21.20
CA SER A 21 -31.67 -37.66 20.48
C SER A 21 -31.99 -36.18 20.27
N GLN A 22 -31.44 -35.60 19.22
CA GLN A 22 -31.76 -34.28 18.71
C GLN A 22 -32.30 -34.41 17.29
N LYS A 23 -33.35 -33.63 17.03
CA LYS A 23 -34.08 -33.58 15.77
C LYS A 23 -33.09 -33.23 14.66
N ILE A 24 -32.89 -34.16 13.72
CA ILE A 24 -31.87 -34.02 12.66
C ILE A 24 -32.17 -32.75 11.86
N ILE A 25 -31.23 -31.79 11.91
CA ILE A 25 -31.14 -30.67 10.98
C ILE A 25 -30.23 -31.17 9.86
N THR A 26 -30.73 -31.21 8.63
CA THR A 26 -29.91 -31.54 7.46
C THR A 26 -29.36 -30.27 6.81
N ASP A 27 -28.15 -30.36 6.26
CA ASP A 27 -27.53 -29.28 5.49
C ASP A 27 -27.72 -29.60 3.98
N GLU A 28 -28.57 -28.85 3.28
CA GLU A 28 -28.85 -29.02 1.85
C GLU A 28 -28.29 -27.84 1.03
N ILE A 29 -27.70 -28.11 -0.14
CA ILE A 29 -27.15 -27.08 -1.04
C ILE A 29 -27.75 -27.24 -2.44
N LYS A 30 -28.37 -26.18 -2.95
CA LYS A 30 -28.98 -26.10 -4.29
C LYS A 30 -28.27 -25.05 -5.13
N PHE A 31 -27.86 -25.45 -6.34
CA PHE A 31 -27.15 -24.61 -7.30
C PHE A 31 -28.04 -24.35 -8.52
N PHE A 32 -28.15 -23.09 -8.93
CA PHE A 32 -28.83 -22.63 -10.15
C PHE A 32 -30.27 -23.15 -10.31
N ASN A 33 -30.99 -23.30 -9.19
CA ASN A 33 -32.37 -23.75 -9.16
C ASN A 33 -33.08 -23.10 -7.97
N ASP A 34 -34.30 -22.63 -8.22
CA ASP A 34 -35.10 -21.94 -7.21
C ASP A 34 -35.57 -22.92 -6.13
N TYR A 35 -35.90 -22.39 -4.95
CA TYR A 35 -36.44 -23.18 -3.85
C TYR A 35 -37.73 -22.57 -3.29
N THR A 36 -38.77 -23.39 -3.22
CA THR A 36 -40.07 -23.00 -2.67
C THR A 36 -40.36 -23.79 -1.39
N ILE A 37 -40.86 -23.10 -0.36
CA ILE A 37 -41.42 -23.70 0.85
C ILE A 37 -42.93 -23.45 0.81
N GLU A 38 -43.71 -24.51 0.67
CA GLU A 38 -45.14 -24.44 0.38
C GLU A 38 -45.99 -24.05 1.61
N ALA A 39 -47.22 -23.58 1.38
CA ALA A 39 -48.12 -23.19 2.45
C ALA A 39 -48.44 -24.38 3.39
N GLY A 40 -48.16 -24.21 4.69
CA GLY A 40 -48.30 -25.26 5.71
C GLY A 40 -47.09 -26.20 5.86
N GLU A 41 -46.08 -26.09 5.00
CA GLU A 41 -44.78 -26.74 5.20
C GLU A 41 -44.00 -26.06 6.34
N ILE A 42 -43.17 -26.82 7.07
CA ILE A 42 -42.27 -26.26 8.08
C ILE A 42 -40.84 -26.73 7.83
N ASN A 43 -40.05 -25.85 7.24
CA ASN A 43 -38.63 -26.07 7.00
C ASN A 43 -37.82 -25.88 8.30
N ARG A 44 -37.02 -26.90 8.66
CA ARG A 44 -36.17 -26.89 9.87
C ARG A 44 -34.69 -27.06 9.58
N ASP A 45 -34.37 -27.23 8.31
CA ASP A 45 -33.06 -27.59 7.80
C ASP A 45 -32.23 -26.33 7.54
N ASN A 46 -30.92 -26.51 7.32
CA ASN A 46 -30.09 -25.43 6.84
C ASN A 46 -29.96 -25.53 5.33
N ILE A 47 -30.50 -24.55 4.60
CA ILE A 47 -30.54 -24.62 3.13
C ILE A 47 -29.72 -23.48 2.55
N ARG A 48 -28.87 -23.81 1.57
CA ARG A 48 -28.11 -22.82 0.78
C ARG A 48 -28.57 -22.85 -0.66
N VAL A 49 -29.10 -21.74 -1.15
CA VAL A 49 -29.49 -21.54 -2.55
C VAL A 49 -28.46 -20.61 -3.18
N VAL A 50 -27.84 -21.04 -4.29
CA VAL A 50 -26.79 -20.26 -4.97
C VAL A 50 -27.14 -20.09 -6.44
N GLY A 51 -27.37 -18.84 -6.86
CA GLY A 51 -27.76 -18.49 -8.23
C GLY A 51 -29.19 -18.87 -8.60
N GLY A 52 -30.10 -18.91 -7.63
CA GLY A 52 -31.55 -19.12 -7.79
C GLY A 52 -32.31 -18.45 -6.64
N ASP A 53 -33.61 -18.29 -6.80
CA ASP A 53 -34.46 -17.49 -5.90
C ASP A 53 -35.13 -18.35 -4.81
N LEU A 54 -35.60 -17.70 -3.74
CA LEU A 54 -36.29 -18.34 -2.61
C LEU A 54 -37.72 -17.82 -2.46
N PHE A 55 -38.71 -18.71 -2.56
CA PHE A 55 -40.12 -18.39 -2.34
C PHE A 55 -40.63 -19.07 -1.06
N VAL A 56 -41.16 -18.31 -0.11
CA VAL A 56 -41.64 -18.84 1.16
C VAL A 56 -43.12 -18.52 1.35
N TYR A 57 -43.93 -19.57 1.42
CA TYR A 57 -45.34 -19.51 1.80
C TYR A 57 -45.62 -20.31 3.10
N GLY A 58 -44.69 -21.18 3.52
CA GLY A 58 -44.73 -21.92 4.78
C GLY A 58 -43.94 -21.28 5.94
N THR A 59 -43.53 -22.12 6.89
CA THR A 59 -42.78 -21.71 8.09
C THR A 59 -41.29 -22.06 7.97
N VAL A 60 -40.41 -21.14 8.41
CA VAL A 60 -38.96 -21.34 8.48
C VAL A 60 -38.52 -21.32 9.94
N ASP A 61 -38.22 -22.50 10.51
CA ASP A 61 -37.56 -22.66 11.82
C ASP A 61 -36.02 -22.72 11.67
N GLY A 62 -35.52 -23.15 10.50
CA GLY A 62 -34.09 -23.36 10.21
C GLY A 62 -33.31 -22.12 9.75
N LYS A 63 -32.12 -22.33 9.17
CA LYS A 63 -31.31 -21.25 8.59
C LYS A 63 -31.22 -21.37 7.07
N ILE A 64 -31.77 -20.41 6.34
CA ILE A 64 -31.68 -20.36 4.88
C ILE A 64 -30.72 -19.25 4.45
N THR A 65 -29.84 -19.52 3.49
CA THR A 65 -28.91 -18.56 2.91
C THR A 65 -29.03 -18.58 1.38
N VAL A 66 -29.39 -17.45 0.80
CA VAL A 66 -29.55 -17.24 -0.64
C VAL A 66 -28.40 -16.36 -1.13
N VAL A 67 -27.73 -16.75 -2.21
CA VAL A 67 -26.57 -16.04 -2.76
C VAL A 67 -26.79 -15.78 -4.25
N GLY A 68 -26.90 -14.50 -4.62
CA GLY A 68 -27.10 -14.05 -6.00
C GLY A 68 -28.53 -14.20 -6.54
N GLY A 69 -29.52 -14.41 -5.67
CA GLY A 69 -30.95 -14.48 -5.99
C GLY A 69 -31.80 -13.75 -4.94
N ASP A 70 -33.04 -13.45 -5.29
CA ASP A 70 -34.01 -12.73 -4.46
C ASP A 70 -34.77 -13.67 -3.50
N VAL A 71 -35.35 -13.09 -2.44
CA VAL A 71 -36.22 -13.79 -1.48
C VAL A 71 -37.61 -13.15 -1.52
N THR A 72 -38.65 -13.96 -1.70
CA THR A 72 -40.05 -13.53 -1.62
C THR A 72 -40.76 -14.25 -0.48
N LEU A 73 -41.26 -13.49 0.49
CA LEU A 73 -42.05 -13.96 1.63
C LEU A 73 -43.54 -13.65 1.38
N GLY A 74 -44.33 -14.68 1.08
CA GLY A 74 -45.78 -14.57 0.82
C GLY A 74 -46.62 -14.42 2.08
N SER A 75 -47.90 -14.09 1.90
CA SER A 75 -48.85 -13.71 2.97
C SER A 75 -49.08 -14.73 4.09
N THR A 76 -48.78 -16.01 3.86
CA THR A 76 -48.89 -17.09 4.87
C THR A 76 -47.56 -17.43 5.54
N SER A 77 -46.47 -16.74 5.21
CA SER A 77 -45.14 -17.11 5.69
C SER A 77 -44.86 -16.71 7.14
N VAL A 78 -44.14 -17.59 7.85
CA VAL A 78 -43.73 -17.39 9.25
C VAL A 78 -42.25 -17.70 9.41
N VAL A 79 -41.44 -16.69 9.75
CA VAL A 79 -39.98 -16.82 9.91
C VAL A 79 -39.62 -16.81 11.39
N ASN A 80 -39.35 -17.98 11.96
CA ASN A 80 -38.86 -18.17 13.33
C ASN A 80 -37.33 -18.25 13.39
N GLY A 81 -36.72 -18.80 12.33
CA GLY A 81 -35.29 -19.03 12.19
C GLY A 81 -34.52 -17.83 11.62
N ILE A 82 -33.57 -18.09 10.71
CA ILE A 82 -32.74 -17.05 10.10
C ILE A 82 -32.76 -17.16 8.58
N ILE A 83 -33.11 -16.09 7.88
CA ILE A 83 -32.95 -15.96 6.43
C ILE A 83 -31.85 -14.94 6.14
N ILE A 84 -30.90 -15.31 5.28
CA ILE A 84 -29.81 -14.43 4.83
C ILE A 84 -29.88 -14.32 3.31
N ALA A 85 -30.06 -13.12 2.77
CA ALA A 85 -29.97 -12.85 1.34
C ALA A 85 -28.65 -12.13 1.04
N ILE A 86 -27.85 -12.63 0.11
CA ILE A 86 -26.52 -12.10 -0.23
C ILE A 86 -26.49 -11.75 -1.72
N GLY A 87 -26.53 -10.45 -2.03
CA GLY A 87 -26.55 -9.94 -3.40
C GLY A 87 -27.92 -9.83 -4.06
N GLY A 88 -28.98 -10.32 -3.41
CA GLY A 88 -30.38 -10.13 -3.78
C GLY A 88 -31.19 -9.45 -2.66
N SER A 89 -32.43 -9.13 -2.98
CA SER A 89 -33.39 -8.39 -2.17
C SER A 89 -34.40 -9.30 -1.46
N VAL A 90 -35.00 -8.83 -0.36
CA VAL A 90 -36.06 -9.52 0.39
C VAL A 90 -37.37 -8.77 0.25
N GLN A 91 -38.27 -9.31 -0.58
CA GLN A 91 -39.63 -8.81 -0.76
C GLN A 91 -40.56 -9.50 0.25
N LYS A 92 -41.34 -8.71 0.99
CA LYS A 92 -42.17 -9.20 2.10
C LYS A 92 -43.61 -8.73 1.95
N ASP A 93 -44.55 -9.68 1.93
CA ASP A 93 -45.97 -9.42 2.06
C ASP A 93 -46.32 -8.83 3.45
N GLU A 94 -47.31 -7.94 3.52
CA GLU A 94 -47.73 -7.27 4.75
C GLU A 94 -48.16 -8.26 5.85
N LEU A 95 -48.75 -9.40 5.46
CA LEU A 95 -49.26 -10.42 6.37
C LEU A 95 -48.20 -11.42 6.85
N ALA A 96 -47.01 -11.43 6.26
CA ALA A 96 -45.92 -12.33 6.67
C ALA A 96 -45.40 -12.00 8.08
N VAL A 97 -45.18 -13.02 8.91
CA VAL A 97 -44.82 -12.87 10.33
C VAL A 97 -43.35 -13.21 10.53
N ILE A 98 -42.60 -12.32 11.17
CA ILE A 98 -41.16 -12.51 11.45
C ILE A 98 -40.95 -12.46 12.97
N HIS A 99 -40.58 -13.60 13.54
CA HIS A 99 -40.15 -13.76 14.93
C HIS A 99 -38.63 -13.96 15.05
N GLY A 100 -38.00 -14.44 13.98
CA GLY A 100 -36.56 -14.69 13.85
C GLY A 100 -35.79 -13.49 13.29
N LYS A 101 -34.77 -13.76 12.47
CA LYS A 101 -33.92 -12.72 11.86
C LYS A 101 -33.91 -12.82 10.35
N ILE A 102 -34.06 -11.68 9.68
CA ILE A 102 -33.74 -11.52 8.26
C ILE A 102 -32.49 -10.65 8.16
N ILE A 103 -31.51 -11.13 7.40
CA ILE A 103 -30.25 -10.44 7.14
C ILE A 103 -30.15 -10.25 5.63
N GLU A 104 -30.64 -9.11 5.17
CA GLU A 104 -30.49 -8.69 3.79
C GLU A 104 -29.12 -8.03 3.61
N THR A 105 -28.33 -8.55 2.68
CA THR A 105 -27.01 -7.99 2.33
C THR A 105 -26.98 -7.71 0.84
N HIS A 106 -27.54 -6.55 0.48
CA HIS A 106 -27.35 -5.99 -0.85
C HIS A 106 -25.85 -5.91 -1.16
N MET A 107 -25.41 -6.47 -2.29
CA MET A 107 -24.02 -6.31 -2.73
C MET A 107 -23.65 -4.86 -3.10
N LYS A 108 -24.64 -3.94 -3.03
CA LYS A 108 -24.45 -2.48 -3.06
C LYS A 108 -24.29 -1.81 -1.69
N GLU A 109 -24.80 -2.38 -0.58
CA GLU A 109 -24.99 -1.61 0.68
C GLU A 109 -24.40 -2.29 1.93
N GLY A 110 -24.20 -3.62 1.92
CA GLY A 110 -23.51 -4.32 3.00
C GLY A 110 -24.34 -4.47 4.28
N LEU A 111 -23.70 -4.99 5.33
CA LEU A 111 -24.35 -5.22 6.63
C LEU A 111 -24.58 -3.89 7.36
N VAL A 112 -25.82 -3.40 7.32
CA VAL A 112 -26.26 -2.18 8.01
C VAL A 112 -26.35 -2.41 9.53
N TYR A 113 -25.52 -1.70 10.27
CA TYR A 113 -25.74 -1.35 11.67
C TYR A 113 -25.42 0.16 11.77
N ARG A 114 -26.30 0.95 12.40
CA ARG A 114 -26.27 2.42 12.32
C ARG A 114 -26.33 3.08 13.69
N GLU A 115 -25.31 3.88 13.99
CA GLU A 115 -25.29 5.01 14.92
C GLU A 115 -24.24 6.03 14.41
N MET A 116 -24.28 7.28 14.90
CA MET A 116 -23.70 8.50 14.29
C MET A 116 -23.43 9.52 15.44
N GLU A 117 -22.60 10.58 15.41
CA GLU A 117 -21.82 11.41 14.44
C GLU A 117 -20.83 12.26 15.33
N PRO A 118 -20.01 13.26 14.89
CA PRO A 118 -19.26 13.56 13.64
C PRO A 118 -17.79 14.12 13.87
N ALA A 119 -17.09 14.51 12.78
CA ALA A 119 -15.92 15.46 12.68
C ALA A 119 -14.53 14.98 13.21
N GLU A 120 -13.35 15.44 12.77
CA GLU A 120 -12.85 16.21 11.58
C GLU A 120 -11.29 16.12 11.56
N SER A 121 -10.62 16.17 10.39
CA SER A 121 -9.25 16.70 10.11
C SER A 121 -8.53 15.98 8.93
N ILE A 122 -7.40 16.54 8.45
CA ILE A 122 -6.77 16.32 7.12
C ILE A 122 -5.24 16.25 7.27
N ASN A 123 -4.52 15.37 6.54
CA ASN A 123 -3.23 15.69 5.86
C ASN A 123 -2.51 14.53 5.09
N GLY A 124 -2.04 14.88 3.88
CA GLY A 124 -0.64 14.74 3.45
C GLY A 124 0.01 13.36 3.27
N ASP A 125 0.07 12.92 2.01
CA ASP A 125 1.19 12.23 1.33
C ASP A 125 1.62 10.78 1.64
N ASN A 126 1.97 10.15 0.51
CA ASN A 126 2.74 8.92 0.21
C ASN A 126 2.34 7.55 0.80
N GLU A 127 2.36 6.57 -0.13
CA GLU A 127 2.29 5.11 0.07
C GLU A 127 1.18 4.53 0.95
N PHE A 128 0.12 4.04 0.30
CA PHE A 128 -0.74 2.97 0.81
C PHE A 128 -1.31 3.15 2.24
N LYS A 129 -1.60 4.38 2.67
CA LYS A 129 -2.23 4.67 3.97
C LYS A 129 -3.46 3.77 4.21
N ILE A 130 -3.54 3.15 5.39
CA ILE A 130 -4.62 2.24 5.76
C ILE A 130 -5.70 3.02 6.53
N TRP A 131 -6.90 3.09 5.94
CA TRP A 131 -7.97 4.01 6.38
C TRP A 131 -8.96 3.37 7.35
N GLU A 132 -9.58 4.17 8.22
CA GLU A 132 -10.80 3.75 8.93
C GLU A 132 -11.95 3.42 7.98
N ARG A 133 -12.98 2.71 8.48
CA ARG A 133 -14.05 2.13 7.66
C ARG A 133 -14.89 3.16 6.89
N SER A 134 -14.96 4.41 7.35
CA SER A 134 -15.65 5.55 6.70
C SER A 134 -14.84 6.15 5.54
N MET A 135 -13.57 6.47 5.79
CA MET A 135 -12.64 7.13 4.84
C MET A 135 -12.33 6.29 3.59
N ARG A 136 -12.47 4.95 3.65
CA ARG A 136 -12.32 4.05 2.48
C ARG A 136 -13.22 4.34 1.30
N SER A 137 -14.29 5.10 1.52
CA SER A 137 -15.25 5.45 0.47
C SER A 137 -14.81 6.65 -0.37
N THR A 138 -13.96 7.54 0.15
CA THR A 138 -13.73 8.88 -0.43
C THR A 138 -12.41 9.05 -1.18
N GLU A 139 -11.34 8.37 -0.76
CA GLU A 139 -9.99 8.58 -1.33
C GLU A 139 -9.52 7.38 -2.17
N SER A 140 -8.69 7.63 -3.19
CA SER A 140 -8.01 6.55 -3.93
C SER A 140 -6.68 6.22 -3.27
N TRP A 141 -6.42 4.91 -3.11
CA TRP A 141 -5.15 4.39 -2.61
C TRP A 141 -4.37 3.62 -3.69
N ILE A 142 -4.89 3.60 -4.92
CA ILE A 142 -4.30 2.84 -6.04
C ILE A 142 -3.04 3.52 -6.58
N HIS A 143 -3.10 4.84 -6.70
CA HIS A 143 -2.00 5.75 -6.98
C HIS A 143 -2.01 6.87 -5.94
N PRO A 144 -0.86 7.45 -5.56
CA PRO A 144 -0.84 8.64 -4.71
C PRO A 144 -1.48 9.83 -5.43
N GLU A 145 -1.95 10.80 -4.65
CA GLU A 145 -2.32 12.11 -5.21
C GLU A 145 -1.08 12.80 -5.80
N THR A 146 -1.30 13.66 -6.80
CA THR A 146 -0.22 14.42 -7.44
C THR A 146 -0.13 15.81 -6.82
N ASP A 147 1.05 16.16 -6.30
CA ASP A 147 1.36 17.52 -5.87
C ASP A 147 1.10 18.56 -6.98
N TYR A 148 0.54 19.70 -6.59
CA TYR A 148 0.39 20.84 -7.49
C TYR A 148 1.75 21.40 -7.94
N PHE A 149 2.77 21.30 -7.09
CA PHE A 149 4.12 21.83 -7.31
C PHE A 149 5.17 20.84 -6.82
N ILE A 150 6.06 20.42 -7.73
CA ILE A 150 7.26 19.64 -7.40
C ILE A 150 8.48 20.43 -7.89
N TYR A 151 9.59 20.39 -7.16
CA TYR A 151 10.84 21.05 -7.57
C TYR A 151 12.05 20.13 -7.41
N ASN A 152 12.58 19.62 -8.52
CA ASN A 152 13.64 18.62 -8.49
C ASN A 152 14.73 18.86 -9.57
N ARG A 153 15.90 18.21 -9.45
CA ARG A 153 17.06 18.49 -10.32
C ARG A 153 16.84 18.09 -11.77
N ASN A 154 15.89 17.20 -12.02
CA ASN A 154 15.66 16.58 -13.31
C ASN A 154 14.63 17.38 -14.10
N GLU A 155 13.42 17.49 -13.56
CA GLU A 155 12.26 18.11 -14.19
C GLU A 155 12.17 19.63 -13.93
N GLY A 156 13.05 20.18 -13.09
CA GLY A 156 13.00 21.58 -12.67
C GLY A 156 11.76 21.83 -11.82
N LEU A 157 10.99 22.86 -12.17
CA LEU A 157 9.61 23.02 -11.66
C LEU A 157 8.69 22.07 -12.43
N VAL A 158 7.86 21.32 -11.72
CA VAL A 158 6.66 20.68 -12.27
C VAL A 158 5.44 21.39 -11.69
N PHE A 159 4.51 21.79 -12.56
CA PHE A 159 3.25 22.41 -12.16
C PHE A 159 2.07 21.61 -12.70
N THR A 160 1.19 21.15 -11.81
CA THR A 160 0.05 20.28 -12.11
C THR A 160 -1.28 21.01 -11.83
N PRO A 161 -1.68 22.01 -12.65
CA PRO A 161 -2.84 22.86 -12.38
C PRO A 161 -4.18 22.11 -12.36
N PHE A 162 -4.26 20.97 -13.05
CA PHE A 162 -5.43 20.11 -13.01
C PHE A 162 -5.00 18.80 -12.34
N ASN A 163 -5.49 18.59 -11.12
CA ASN A 163 -5.54 17.31 -10.43
C ASN A 163 -6.99 17.19 -9.93
N SER A 164 -7.74 16.18 -10.38
CA SER A 164 -9.17 16.06 -10.11
C SER A 164 -9.63 14.61 -10.06
N GLN A 165 -10.49 14.31 -9.09
CA GLN A 165 -11.17 13.03 -8.92
C GLN A 165 -12.69 13.21 -9.11
N TRP A 166 -13.31 12.28 -9.83
CA TRP A 166 -14.77 12.21 -10.00
C TRP A 166 -15.30 10.81 -9.71
N ASP A 167 -16.07 10.68 -8.62
CA ASP A 167 -16.76 9.44 -8.21
C ASP A 167 -18.23 9.68 -7.80
N GLY A 168 -18.81 10.81 -8.23
CA GLY A 168 -20.18 11.18 -7.89
C GLY A 168 -20.39 11.45 -6.39
N ASN A 169 -19.35 11.92 -5.70
CA ASN A 169 -19.29 12.14 -4.25
C ASN A 169 -19.45 10.81 -3.48
N GLY A 170 -18.63 9.82 -3.83
CA GLY A 170 -18.63 8.47 -3.26
C GLY A 170 -19.84 7.59 -3.65
N LYS A 171 -20.80 8.11 -4.43
CA LYS A 171 -22.03 7.38 -4.82
C LYS A 171 -21.82 6.47 -6.03
N SER A 172 -20.76 6.69 -6.81
CA SER A 172 -20.41 5.85 -7.93
C SER A 172 -19.41 4.78 -7.49
N SER A 173 -19.67 3.54 -7.93
CA SER A 173 -18.66 2.46 -7.84
C SER A 173 -17.57 2.56 -8.92
N PHE A 174 -17.64 3.57 -9.79
CA PHE A 174 -16.58 3.97 -10.71
C PHE A 174 -15.99 5.31 -10.25
N ARG A 175 -14.67 5.42 -10.27
CA ARG A 175 -13.92 6.64 -10.01
C ARG A 175 -13.01 6.96 -11.20
N LEU A 176 -12.99 8.22 -11.61
CA LEU A 176 -12.10 8.74 -12.64
C LEU A 176 -11.15 9.75 -11.99
N THR A 177 -9.85 9.51 -12.08
CA THR A 177 -8.82 10.42 -11.58
C THR A 177 -7.99 10.93 -12.76
N PHE A 178 -7.84 12.24 -12.86
CA PHE A 178 -7.10 12.90 -13.94
C PHE A 178 -6.16 13.96 -13.38
N SER A 179 -4.88 13.83 -13.68
CA SER A 179 -3.86 14.85 -13.48
C SER A 179 -3.19 15.21 -14.81
N ILE A 180 -2.94 16.50 -15.03
CA ILE A 180 -2.06 16.97 -16.11
C ILE A 180 -1.29 18.21 -15.67
N GLY A 181 0.00 18.21 -15.97
CA GLY A 181 0.97 19.23 -15.62
C GLY A 181 2.06 19.40 -16.67
N TYR A 182 3.03 20.25 -16.36
CA TYR A 182 4.14 20.61 -17.25
C TYR A 182 5.47 20.60 -16.50
N ARG A 183 6.49 19.97 -17.09
CA ARG A 183 7.86 19.90 -16.59
C ARG A 183 8.69 21.00 -17.26
N PHE A 184 9.07 22.02 -16.50
CA PHE A 184 9.82 23.17 -17.03
C PHE A 184 11.31 22.88 -17.30
N GLY A 185 11.85 21.76 -16.82
CA GLY A 185 13.23 21.32 -17.07
C GLY A 185 13.42 20.52 -18.37
N SER A 186 12.38 19.84 -18.84
CA SER A 186 12.37 19.04 -20.08
C SER A 186 11.41 19.55 -21.16
N ASP A 187 10.76 20.70 -20.92
CA ASP A 187 9.81 21.38 -21.83
C ASP A 187 8.61 20.51 -22.29
N GLU A 188 8.19 19.53 -21.48
CA GLU A 188 7.19 18.52 -21.87
C GLU A 188 6.00 18.41 -20.88
N PRO A 189 4.82 17.94 -21.34
CA PRO A 189 3.70 17.63 -20.46
C PRO A 189 3.92 16.31 -19.70
N ALA A 190 3.34 16.24 -18.49
CA ALA A 190 3.26 15.04 -17.66
C ALA A 190 1.83 14.89 -17.12
N GLY A 191 1.45 13.69 -16.68
CA GLY A 191 0.13 13.45 -16.09
C GLY A 191 -0.34 12.00 -16.16
N ARG A 192 -1.52 11.76 -15.60
CA ARG A 192 -2.15 10.45 -15.48
C ARG A 192 -3.66 10.52 -15.63
N LEU A 193 -4.21 9.58 -16.36
CA LEU A 193 -5.63 9.27 -16.37
C LEU A 193 -5.82 7.87 -15.79
N THR A 194 -6.65 7.73 -14.75
CA THR A 194 -6.98 6.44 -14.14
C THR A 194 -8.48 6.26 -14.05
N LEU A 195 -8.96 5.09 -14.48
CA LEU A 195 -10.32 4.62 -14.24
C LEU A 195 -10.27 3.47 -13.22
N GLU A 196 -10.99 3.61 -12.13
CA GLU A 196 -11.19 2.62 -11.08
C GLU A 196 -12.63 2.10 -11.08
N LYS A 197 -12.79 0.82 -10.77
CA LYS A 197 -14.05 0.15 -10.48
C LYS A 197 -13.94 -0.56 -9.14
N SER A 198 -14.64 -0.04 -8.14
CA SER A 198 -14.75 -0.66 -6.82
C SER A 198 -15.86 -1.70 -6.79
N PHE A 199 -15.68 -2.75 -6.00
CA PHE A 199 -16.63 -3.85 -5.80
C PHE A 199 -16.89 -4.08 -4.32
N PHE A 200 -18.07 -4.62 -4.03
CA PHE A 200 -18.66 -4.78 -2.69
C PHE A 200 -18.97 -3.44 -2.01
N SER A 201 -19.87 -3.46 -1.02
CA SER A 201 -20.32 -2.28 -0.27
C SER A 201 -19.22 -1.47 0.43
N ASN A 202 -18.06 -2.10 0.66
CA ASN A 202 -16.95 -1.51 1.41
C ASN A 202 -15.80 -1.05 0.49
N ASN A 203 -15.95 -1.16 -0.84
CA ASN A 203 -14.89 -0.91 -1.83
C ASN A 203 -13.58 -1.72 -1.62
N ASN A 204 -13.65 -2.82 -0.87
CA ASN A 204 -12.49 -3.66 -0.50
C ASN A 204 -11.78 -4.33 -1.71
N LEU A 205 -12.39 -4.36 -2.89
CA LEU A 205 -11.78 -4.84 -4.13
C LEU A 205 -11.93 -3.76 -5.19
N VAL A 206 -10.84 -3.36 -5.82
CA VAL A 206 -10.79 -2.33 -6.86
C VAL A 206 -10.09 -2.91 -8.08
N PHE A 207 -10.69 -2.80 -9.26
CA PHE A 207 -9.97 -2.97 -10.53
C PHE A 207 -9.63 -1.59 -11.08
N PHE A 208 -8.44 -1.43 -11.64
CA PHE A 208 -8.02 -0.15 -12.21
C PHE A 208 -7.32 -0.31 -13.55
N GLY A 209 -7.41 0.73 -14.38
CA GLY A 209 -6.61 0.91 -15.58
C GLY A 209 -6.16 2.36 -15.68
N SER A 210 -4.90 2.58 -16.06
CA SER A 210 -4.27 3.90 -16.14
C SER A 210 -3.49 4.07 -17.43
N ALA A 211 -3.50 5.29 -17.97
CA ALA A 211 -2.53 5.76 -18.95
C ALA A 211 -1.79 6.97 -18.35
N PHE A 212 -0.47 7.06 -18.54
CA PHE A 212 0.33 8.08 -17.86
C PHE A 212 1.64 8.40 -18.60
N LYS A 213 2.17 9.59 -18.30
CA LYS A 213 3.56 9.99 -18.52
C LYS A 213 4.03 10.70 -17.25
N GLU A 214 4.89 10.07 -16.48
CA GLU A 214 5.30 10.52 -15.14
C GLU A 214 6.78 10.23 -14.89
N SER A 215 7.39 10.96 -13.97
CA SER A 215 8.70 10.59 -13.47
C SER A 215 8.55 9.50 -12.41
N ARG A 216 9.52 8.61 -12.35
CA ARG A 216 9.56 7.46 -11.46
C ARG A 216 10.84 7.44 -10.66
N THR A 217 10.79 6.86 -9.47
CA THR A 217 11.96 6.65 -8.62
C THR A 217 11.81 5.37 -7.79
N ASP A 218 12.93 4.76 -7.44
CA ASP A 218 13.04 3.68 -6.45
C ASP A 218 13.50 4.21 -5.07
N ASP A 219 13.71 5.53 -4.90
CA ASP A 219 14.23 6.16 -3.67
C ASP A 219 13.16 6.73 -2.73
N PHE A 220 11.88 6.48 -3.01
CA PHE A 220 10.71 7.01 -2.28
C PHE A 220 10.73 6.75 -0.76
N TYR A 221 11.38 5.68 -0.31
CA TYR A 221 11.42 5.27 1.09
C TYR A 221 12.33 6.17 1.97
N ARG A 222 13.07 7.11 1.39
CA ARG A 222 14.10 7.92 2.09
C ARG A 222 13.56 9.20 2.74
N LEU A 223 12.62 9.87 2.08
CA LEU A 223 12.02 11.16 2.42
C LEU A 223 10.73 11.35 1.61
N SER A 224 9.93 12.39 1.86
CA SER A 224 8.79 12.71 1.00
C SER A 224 9.21 13.51 -0.25
N GLU A 225 8.37 13.51 -1.29
CA GLU A 225 8.59 14.35 -2.49
C GLU A 225 8.48 15.84 -2.13
N SER A 226 7.62 16.20 -1.16
CA SER A 226 7.52 17.54 -0.57
C SER A 226 8.82 17.95 0.16
N GLU A 227 9.39 17.09 1.01
CA GLU A 227 10.69 17.36 1.67
C GLU A 227 11.82 17.49 0.64
N ASN A 228 11.82 16.65 -0.40
CA ASN A 228 12.80 16.71 -1.48
C ASN A 228 12.64 18.00 -2.33
N THR A 229 11.41 18.46 -2.55
CA THR A 229 11.07 19.73 -3.21
C THR A 229 11.63 20.93 -2.44
N TRP A 230 11.50 20.93 -1.10
CA TRP A 230 12.14 21.94 -0.26
C TRP A 230 13.67 21.85 -0.27
N ALA A 231 14.25 20.66 -0.31
CA ALA A 231 15.71 20.47 -0.46
C ALA A 231 16.23 21.06 -1.78
N GLY A 232 15.45 20.93 -2.87
CA GLY A 232 15.71 21.57 -4.15
C GLY A 232 15.69 23.09 -4.05
N LEU A 233 14.56 23.65 -3.59
CA LEU A 233 14.32 25.10 -3.52
C LEU A 233 15.28 25.84 -2.56
N LEU A 234 15.60 25.26 -1.41
CA LEU A 234 16.44 25.91 -0.40
C LEU A 234 17.93 25.65 -0.66
N GLY A 235 18.28 24.38 -0.91
CA GLY A 235 19.66 23.89 -0.87
C GLY A 235 20.26 23.46 -2.21
N ARG A 236 19.51 23.51 -3.33
CA ARG A 236 19.94 22.92 -4.63
C ARG A 236 20.34 21.46 -4.47
N GLN A 237 19.57 20.70 -3.68
CA GLN A 237 19.78 19.28 -3.44
C GLN A 237 18.61 18.45 -3.97
N ASP A 238 18.89 17.20 -4.32
CA ASP A 238 17.86 16.24 -4.73
C ASP A 238 18.34 14.84 -4.34
N PHE A 239 17.54 14.17 -3.53
CA PHE A 239 17.84 12.88 -2.91
C PHE A 239 17.18 11.69 -3.62
N TYR A 240 16.53 11.91 -4.77
CA TYR A 240 16.02 10.82 -5.60
C TYR A 240 16.87 10.62 -6.84
N ASP A 241 16.79 9.42 -7.41
CA ASP A 241 17.15 9.15 -8.79
C ASP A 241 15.89 8.90 -9.60
N ARG A 242 15.72 9.64 -10.71
CA ARG A 242 14.47 9.64 -11.50
C ARG A 242 14.65 9.15 -12.93
N TRP A 243 13.64 8.49 -13.48
CA TRP A 243 13.52 8.16 -14.90
C TRP A 243 12.15 8.59 -15.45
N ASP A 244 12.03 8.75 -16.78
CA ASP A 244 10.75 9.01 -17.42
C ASP A 244 10.06 7.68 -17.72
N GLU A 245 8.76 7.63 -17.50
CA GLU A 245 7.95 6.45 -17.78
C GLU A 245 6.62 6.86 -18.41
N GLU A 246 6.42 6.44 -19.66
CA GLU A 246 5.21 6.70 -20.45
C GLU A 246 4.56 5.38 -20.88
N GLY A 247 3.26 5.22 -20.67
CA GLY A 247 2.55 4.04 -21.13
C GLY A 247 1.25 3.79 -20.40
N TRP A 248 0.93 2.51 -20.19
CA TRP A 248 -0.29 2.09 -19.50
C TRP A 248 0.00 1.05 -18.41
N SER A 249 -0.89 1.00 -17.43
CA SER A 249 -0.95 -0.05 -16.42
C SER A 249 -2.38 -0.47 -16.11
N ALA A 250 -2.56 -1.70 -15.64
CA ALA A 250 -3.83 -2.22 -15.18
C ALA A 250 -3.61 -3.12 -13.95
N GLY A 251 -4.62 -3.29 -13.11
CA GLY A 251 -4.42 -4.06 -11.90
C GLY A 251 -5.62 -4.23 -10.99
N ILE A 252 -5.33 -4.81 -9.83
CA ILE A 252 -6.28 -5.14 -8.77
C ILE A 252 -5.72 -4.62 -7.44
N GLY A 253 -6.52 -3.85 -6.72
CA GLY A 253 -6.29 -3.50 -5.32
C GLY A 253 -7.25 -4.26 -4.41
N ILE A 254 -6.76 -4.77 -3.27
CA ILE A 254 -7.57 -5.33 -2.18
C ILE A 254 -7.24 -4.61 -0.86
N ASP A 255 -8.25 -4.05 -0.20
CA ASP A 255 -8.16 -3.43 1.14
C ASP A 255 -8.85 -4.35 2.17
N LEU A 256 -8.05 -4.86 3.12
CA LEU A 256 -8.44 -5.81 4.17
C LEU A 256 -8.20 -5.23 5.58
N TYR A 257 -8.69 -4.02 5.83
CA TYR A 257 -8.70 -3.32 7.12
C TYR A 257 -7.37 -2.96 7.79
N ARG A 258 -6.41 -3.88 7.87
CA ARG A 258 -5.02 -3.63 8.28
C ARG A 258 -3.99 -4.10 7.24
N VAL A 259 -4.45 -4.65 6.11
CA VAL A 259 -3.59 -5.12 5.00
C VAL A 259 -4.11 -4.53 3.70
N LYS A 260 -3.22 -3.94 2.91
CA LYS A 260 -3.45 -3.56 1.51
C LYS A 260 -2.60 -4.42 0.59
N LEU A 261 -3.21 -4.90 -0.48
CA LEU A 261 -2.55 -5.69 -1.53
C LEU A 261 -2.84 -5.03 -2.88
N LYS A 262 -1.81 -4.65 -3.64
CA LYS A 262 -1.93 -4.21 -5.03
C LYS A 262 -1.20 -5.18 -5.94
N LEU A 263 -1.84 -5.60 -7.02
CA LEU A 263 -1.23 -6.28 -8.16
C LEU A 263 -1.38 -5.36 -9.38
N LEU A 264 -0.27 -5.01 -10.02
CA LEU A 264 -0.20 -4.08 -11.14
C LEU A 264 0.63 -4.71 -12.26
N MET A 265 0.09 -4.74 -13.47
CA MET A 265 0.85 -5.00 -14.70
C MET A 265 0.98 -3.71 -15.50
N ALA A 266 2.12 -3.52 -16.15
CA ALA A 266 2.38 -2.34 -16.97
C ALA A 266 3.17 -2.69 -18.24
N SER A 267 2.97 -1.86 -19.26
CA SER A 267 3.71 -1.85 -20.52
C SER A 267 4.05 -0.40 -20.82
N VAL A 268 5.33 -0.06 -20.73
CA VAL A 268 5.82 1.32 -20.71
C VAL A 268 7.03 1.51 -21.62
N LYS A 269 7.24 2.74 -22.08
CA LYS A 269 8.53 3.25 -22.52
C LYS A 269 9.28 3.81 -21.30
N GLN A 270 10.57 3.55 -21.20
CA GLN A 270 11.44 4.11 -20.15
C GLN A 270 12.65 4.82 -20.77
N ASP A 271 13.01 5.99 -20.23
CA ASP A 271 14.16 6.77 -20.69
C ASP A 271 14.78 7.61 -19.56
N THR A 272 15.98 8.12 -19.80
CA THR A 272 16.72 9.01 -18.89
C THR A 272 16.11 10.41 -18.89
N ILE A 273 15.75 10.94 -17.71
CA ILE A 273 15.55 12.39 -17.56
C ILE A 273 16.93 13.03 -17.32
N PRO A 274 17.39 14.00 -18.13
CA PRO A 274 18.64 14.71 -17.90
C PRO A 274 18.58 15.57 -16.62
N VAL A 275 19.72 16.09 -16.17
CA VAL A 275 19.78 17.06 -15.08
C VAL A 275 19.63 18.48 -15.65
N THR A 276 18.69 19.24 -15.11
CA THR A 276 18.50 20.66 -15.46
C THR A 276 19.69 21.47 -14.96
N SER A 277 20.44 22.10 -15.89
CA SER A 277 21.64 22.88 -15.57
C SER A 277 21.36 24.12 -14.71
N ASN A 278 20.20 24.74 -14.91
CA ASN A 278 19.82 26.05 -14.38
C ASN A 278 18.88 25.97 -13.16
N LEU A 279 19.01 24.95 -12.29
CA LEU A 279 18.17 24.80 -11.10
C LEU A 279 18.37 25.95 -10.10
N TRP A 280 17.38 26.81 -9.91
CA TRP A 280 17.43 27.91 -8.95
C TRP A 280 17.37 27.39 -7.51
N SER A 281 18.02 28.10 -6.59
CA SER A 281 17.88 27.87 -5.15
C SER A 281 18.05 29.15 -4.34
N LEU A 282 17.58 29.14 -3.09
CA LEU A 282 17.64 30.30 -2.21
C LEU A 282 19.05 30.57 -1.67
N PHE A 283 19.71 29.56 -1.09
CA PHE A 283 20.99 29.72 -0.40
C PHE A 283 22.18 29.20 -1.23
N GLU A 284 22.08 27.98 -1.74
CA GLU A 284 23.20 27.17 -2.26
C GLU A 284 23.23 27.16 -3.80
N LYS A 285 23.36 28.35 -4.39
CA LYS A 285 23.15 28.58 -5.84
C LYS A 285 24.17 27.90 -6.74
N GLU A 286 25.42 27.85 -6.29
CA GLU A 286 26.56 27.29 -7.02
C GLU A 286 26.81 25.81 -6.72
N ARG A 287 25.95 25.16 -5.92
CA ARG A 287 26.13 23.77 -5.52
C ARG A 287 26.02 22.85 -6.75
N SER A 288 27.06 22.05 -6.97
CA SER A 288 27.09 21.04 -8.04
C SER A 288 25.97 20.02 -7.86
N LEU A 289 25.12 19.87 -8.88
CA LEU A 289 24.10 18.83 -8.91
C LEU A 289 24.75 17.48 -9.24
N ARG A 290 24.27 16.41 -8.58
CA ARG A 290 24.67 15.05 -8.89
C ARG A 290 24.15 14.65 -10.28
N SER A 291 24.95 13.90 -11.04
CA SER A 291 24.50 13.29 -12.28
C SER A 291 23.32 12.37 -12.02
N ASN A 292 22.35 12.35 -12.94
CA ASN A 292 21.28 11.36 -12.88
C ASN A 292 21.75 10.01 -13.43
N LEU A 293 20.91 9.00 -13.24
CA LEU A 293 21.02 7.69 -13.87
C LEU A 293 21.16 7.80 -15.39
N SER A 294 21.89 6.86 -16.00
CA SER A 294 21.88 6.66 -17.45
C SER A 294 21.15 5.36 -17.77
N ILE A 295 19.96 5.49 -18.33
CA ILE A 295 19.09 4.42 -18.84
C ILE A 295 19.12 4.50 -20.36
N GLY A 296 19.47 3.39 -21.02
CA GLY A 296 19.32 3.30 -22.48
C GLY A 296 17.83 3.31 -22.85
N PRO A 297 17.38 4.04 -23.89
CA PRO A 297 15.97 4.14 -24.22
C PRO A 297 15.32 2.76 -24.44
N GLN A 298 14.33 2.42 -23.61
CA GLN A 298 13.57 1.18 -23.69
C GLN A 298 12.21 1.48 -24.32
N GLU A 299 12.05 1.18 -25.62
CA GLU A 299 10.79 1.44 -26.34
C GLU A 299 9.61 0.58 -25.85
N THR A 300 9.88 -0.55 -25.19
CA THR A 300 8.85 -1.38 -24.53
C THR A 300 9.46 -2.20 -23.40
N MET A 301 9.12 -1.85 -22.16
CA MET A 301 9.39 -2.61 -20.95
C MET A 301 8.07 -3.10 -20.36
N ASN A 302 7.96 -4.40 -20.11
CA ASN A 302 6.80 -5.03 -19.46
C ASN A 302 7.17 -5.46 -18.06
N TYR A 303 6.36 -5.08 -17.06
CA TYR A 303 6.59 -5.50 -15.67
C TYR A 303 5.29 -5.84 -14.93
N LEU A 304 5.43 -6.74 -13.95
CA LEU A 304 4.42 -7.11 -12.98
C LEU A 304 4.92 -6.72 -11.59
N GLN A 305 4.19 -5.85 -10.90
CA GLN A 305 4.47 -5.41 -9.54
C GLN A 305 3.37 -5.91 -8.60
N THR A 306 3.78 -6.48 -7.46
CA THR A 306 2.91 -6.72 -6.30
C THR A 306 3.37 -5.82 -5.16
N THR A 307 2.43 -5.22 -4.43
CA THR A 307 2.72 -4.46 -3.21
C THR A 307 1.83 -4.96 -2.09
N VAL A 308 2.42 -5.20 -0.92
CA VAL A 308 1.74 -5.52 0.33
C VAL A 308 2.11 -4.45 1.34
N ALA A 309 1.11 -3.79 1.93
CA ALA A 309 1.28 -2.89 3.06
C ALA A 309 0.45 -3.39 4.25
N PHE A 310 0.99 -3.28 5.46
CA PHE A 310 0.28 -3.53 6.71
C PHE A 310 0.61 -2.43 7.72
N GLN A 311 -0.35 -2.07 8.56
CA GLN A 311 -0.19 -1.06 9.60
C GLN A 311 -1.05 -1.41 10.81
N THR A 312 -0.54 -1.17 12.02
CA THR A 312 -1.34 -1.19 13.24
C THR A 312 -2.17 0.09 13.35
N GLU A 313 -3.36 -0.02 13.93
CA GLU A 313 -4.34 1.06 14.07
C GLU A 313 -3.80 2.29 14.83
N GLN A 314 -2.90 2.10 15.80
CA GLN A 314 -2.26 3.16 16.58
C GLN A 314 -0.85 3.52 16.08
N TYR A 315 -0.50 3.22 14.82
CA TYR A 315 0.80 3.64 14.28
C TYR A 315 0.83 5.16 14.06
N SER A 316 1.66 5.86 14.83
CA SER A 316 2.19 7.19 14.51
C SER A 316 3.71 7.17 14.71
N PRO A 317 4.46 8.14 14.18
CA PRO A 317 5.87 8.40 14.51
C PRO A 317 6.23 8.35 16.01
N VAL A 318 5.32 8.77 16.89
CA VAL A 318 5.53 8.87 18.35
C VAL A 318 4.70 7.87 19.17
N ALA A 319 3.71 7.18 18.56
CA ALA A 319 2.88 6.18 19.24
C ALA A 319 3.39 4.73 19.05
N THR A 320 2.98 3.82 19.95
CA THR A 320 3.32 2.39 19.83
C THR A 320 2.60 1.74 18.65
N GLY A 321 3.37 1.25 17.66
CA GLY A 321 2.80 0.61 16.47
C GLY A 321 3.84 -0.05 15.56
N MET A 322 3.34 -0.70 14.51
CA MET A 322 4.18 -1.29 13.46
C MET A 322 3.58 -1.04 12.07
N ALA A 323 4.45 -0.68 11.12
CA ALA A 323 4.16 -0.64 9.70
C ALA A 323 5.06 -1.62 8.94
N VAL A 324 4.53 -2.28 7.91
CA VAL A 324 5.24 -3.23 7.05
C VAL A 324 4.94 -2.89 5.60
N PHE A 325 5.96 -2.83 4.76
CA PHE A 325 5.83 -2.65 3.32
C PHE A 325 6.67 -3.70 2.61
N ILE A 326 6.11 -4.35 1.59
CA ILE A 326 6.80 -5.29 0.71
C ILE A 326 6.38 -4.98 -0.72
N GLN A 327 7.35 -4.79 -1.60
CA GLN A 327 7.16 -4.66 -3.04
C GLN A 327 7.95 -5.76 -3.75
N THR A 328 7.30 -6.45 -4.69
CA THR A 328 7.95 -7.43 -5.57
C THR A 328 7.71 -7.02 -7.01
N GLU A 329 8.75 -6.97 -7.82
CA GLU A 329 8.70 -6.62 -9.24
C GLU A 329 9.28 -7.78 -10.06
N ALA A 330 8.64 -8.12 -11.17
CA ALA A 330 9.12 -9.09 -12.14
C ALA A 330 9.03 -8.48 -13.54
N TYR A 331 10.16 -8.44 -14.26
CA TYR A 331 10.28 -7.77 -15.55
C TYR A 331 11.20 -8.54 -16.50
N GLN A 332 11.06 -8.29 -17.80
CA GLN A 332 11.78 -9.03 -18.84
C GLN A 332 13.26 -8.59 -18.93
N LYS A 333 14.14 -9.52 -19.29
CA LYS A 333 15.55 -9.21 -19.60
C LYS A 333 15.66 -8.50 -20.95
N ASP A 334 16.53 -7.50 -21.04
CA ASP A 334 16.63 -6.53 -22.15
C ASP A 334 16.83 -7.11 -23.56
N GLU A 335 17.23 -8.38 -23.70
CA GLU A 335 17.65 -8.95 -24.98
C GLU A 335 16.48 -9.36 -25.91
N ASP A 336 15.26 -9.56 -25.38
CA ASP A 336 14.12 -10.13 -26.12
C ASP A 336 12.99 -9.11 -26.42
N GLY A 337 13.36 -7.94 -26.98
CA GLY A 337 12.45 -6.87 -27.42
C GLY A 337 11.52 -7.20 -28.61
N SER A 338 11.02 -8.44 -28.70
CA SER A 338 10.18 -8.91 -29.82
C SER A 338 9.00 -9.81 -29.45
N ASN A 339 8.85 -10.25 -28.19
CA ASN A 339 7.79 -11.22 -27.81
C ASN A 339 6.80 -10.70 -26.77
N LEU A 340 5.55 -10.56 -27.21
CA LEU A 340 4.37 -10.36 -26.37
C LEU A 340 4.07 -11.60 -25.49
N TYR A 341 3.77 -11.37 -24.21
CA TYR A 341 3.00 -12.27 -23.32
C TYR A 341 3.54 -13.69 -23.03
N THR A 342 4.86 -13.91 -23.02
CA THR A 342 5.44 -15.11 -22.37
C THR A 342 5.96 -14.78 -20.97
N PHE A 343 5.10 -14.94 -19.95
CA PHE A 343 5.48 -14.95 -18.52
C PHE A 343 6.25 -16.25 -18.16
N GLU A 344 7.36 -16.50 -18.85
CA GLU A 344 8.32 -17.56 -18.53
C GLU A 344 9.13 -17.11 -17.31
N LEU A 345 8.72 -17.59 -16.12
CA LEU A 345 9.20 -17.17 -14.79
C LEU A 345 10.72 -17.31 -14.58
N ASP A 346 11.38 -18.11 -15.41
CA ASP A 346 12.82 -18.36 -15.48
C ASP A 346 13.57 -17.32 -16.34
N LYS A 347 12.87 -16.58 -17.20
CA LYS A 347 13.43 -15.48 -18.02
C LYS A 347 13.23 -14.08 -17.43
N LEU A 348 12.41 -13.95 -16.39
CA LEU A 348 12.17 -12.69 -15.70
C LEU A 348 13.26 -12.39 -14.68
N ASN A 349 13.76 -11.14 -14.70
CA ASN A 349 14.43 -10.56 -13.53
C ASN A 349 13.39 -10.37 -12.44
N LYS A 350 13.76 -10.66 -11.19
CA LYS A 350 12.88 -10.48 -10.02
C LYS A 350 13.59 -9.60 -9.02
N ARG A 351 12.89 -8.62 -8.47
CA ARG A 351 13.37 -7.70 -7.46
C ARG A 351 12.36 -7.67 -6.31
N ILE A 352 12.83 -7.83 -5.09
CA ILE A 352 12.02 -7.77 -3.87
C ILE A 352 12.65 -6.72 -2.98
N PHE A 353 11.83 -5.79 -2.51
CA PHE A 353 12.20 -4.76 -1.54
C PHE A 353 11.16 -4.74 -0.43
N GLY A 354 11.58 -4.51 0.81
CA GLY A 354 10.63 -4.31 1.89
C GLY A 354 11.25 -3.70 3.12
N PHE A 355 10.39 -3.12 3.95
CA PHE A 355 10.76 -2.57 5.24
C PHE A 355 9.73 -2.91 6.31
N VAL A 356 10.20 -2.91 7.55
CA VAL A 356 9.38 -2.96 8.76
C VAL A 356 9.80 -1.79 9.63
N LYS A 357 8.83 -1.00 10.08
CA LYS A 357 9.00 0.07 11.07
C LYS A 357 8.27 -0.33 12.33
N MET A 358 8.92 -0.22 13.48
CA MET A 358 8.37 -0.51 14.80
C MET A 358 8.65 0.69 15.70
N ASN A 359 7.59 1.26 16.26
CA ASN A 359 7.68 2.31 17.26
C ASN A 359 7.16 1.73 18.58
N TRP A 360 7.91 1.96 19.66
CA TRP A 360 7.54 1.53 21.00
C TRP A 360 7.70 2.69 21.97
N GLU A 361 6.58 3.21 22.44
CA GLU A 361 6.52 4.10 23.60
C GLU A 361 6.88 3.28 24.85
N MET A 362 8.11 3.48 25.33
CA MET A 362 8.67 2.74 26.47
C MET A 362 8.17 3.29 27.81
N SER A 363 7.83 4.58 27.82
CA SER A 363 7.33 5.38 28.93
C SER A 363 6.74 6.66 28.33
N TYR A 364 5.94 7.41 29.10
CA TYR A 364 5.40 8.71 28.70
C TYR A 364 6.45 9.58 28.01
N GLY A 365 6.19 9.97 26.76
CA GLY A 365 7.06 10.76 25.87
C GLY A 365 8.42 10.13 25.48
N LEU A 366 8.70 8.88 25.82
CA LEU A 366 9.95 8.19 25.47
C LEU A 366 9.69 7.08 24.45
N VAL A 367 10.07 7.32 23.20
CA VAL A 367 9.75 6.45 22.06
C VAL A 367 11.02 5.86 21.47
N LEU A 368 11.10 4.53 21.41
CA LEU A 368 12.07 3.81 20.60
C LEU A 368 11.47 3.58 19.21
N ARG A 369 12.00 4.26 18.20
CA ARG A 369 11.70 4.02 16.78
C ARG A 369 12.77 3.08 16.21
N SER A 370 12.36 2.16 15.35
CA SER A 370 13.25 1.17 14.73
C SER A 370 12.79 0.82 13.33
N GLN A 371 13.71 0.83 12.36
CA GLN A 371 13.46 0.46 10.98
C GLN A 371 14.41 -0.66 10.56
N PHE A 372 13.86 -1.69 9.92
CA PHE A 372 14.61 -2.72 9.21
C PHE A 372 14.24 -2.66 7.74
N MET A 373 15.23 -2.67 6.83
CA MET A 373 15.00 -2.77 5.39
C MET A 373 15.82 -3.89 4.78
N ALA A 374 15.25 -4.58 3.79
CA ALA A 374 15.96 -5.59 3.01
C ALA A 374 15.57 -5.50 1.53
N GLY A 375 16.53 -5.79 0.67
CA GLY A 375 16.35 -5.85 -0.77
C GLY A 375 17.12 -7.02 -1.36
N THR A 376 16.54 -7.70 -2.33
CA THR A 376 17.14 -8.84 -3.02
C THR A 376 16.65 -8.93 -4.46
N SER A 377 17.51 -9.41 -5.36
CA SER A 377 17.11 -9.75 -6.73
C SER A 377 17.71 -11.06 -7.21
N ASP A 378 17.05 -11.63 -8.22
CA ASP A 378 17.59 -12.72 -9.05
C ASP A 378 18.51 -12.10 -10.14
N GLY A 379 19.82 -12.25 -9.97
CA GLY A 379 20.84 -11.79 -10.94
C GLY A 379 21.17 -10.29 -10.89
N ASN A 380 22.04 -9.86 -11.81
CA ASN A 380 22.56 -8.50 -11.90
C ASN A 380 21.48 -7.51 -12.38
N LEU A 381 21.08 -6.59 -11.52
CA LEU A 381 20.14 -5.53 -11.84
C LEU A 381 20.77 -4.49 -12.79
N GLN A 382 19.93 -3.89 -13.63
CA GLN A 382 20.26 -2.63 -14.29
C GLN A 382 20.69 -1.61 -13.25
N GLU A 383 21.69 -0.76 -13.57
CA GLU A 383 22.35 0.12 -12.58
C GLU A 383 21.36 0.99 -11.78
N PHE A 384 20.29 1.46 -12.41
CA PHE A 384 19.26 2.27 -11.74
C PHE A 384 18.35 1.51 -10.77
N ARG A 385 18.22 0.18 -10.93
CA ARG A 385 17.41 -0.67 -10.05
C ARG A 385 18.16 -1.19 -8.84
N LYS A 386 19.49 -1.07 -8.83
CA LYS A 386 20.35 -1.48 -7.71
C LYS A 386 19.98 -0.75 -6.43
N PHE A 387 20.00 -1.51 -5.34
CA PHE A 387 19.82 -1.00 -4.00
C PHE A 387 21.03 -0.17 -3.59
N GLY A 388 20.81 1.00 -3.00
CA GLY A 388 21.90 1.90 -2.63
C GLY A 388 21.83 2.33 -1.17
N MET A 389 22.97 2.27 -0.47
CA MET A 389 23.10 2.58 0.95
C MET A 389 23.98 3.80 1.19
N GLY A 390 23.64 4.59 2.20
CA GLY A 390 24.27 5.88 2.51
C GLY A 390 23.43 7.08 2.10
N GLY A 391 23.58 8.15 2.87
CA GLY A 391 22.85 9.41 2.72
C GLY A 391 21.53 9.44 3.48
N LEU A 392 20.85 10.59 3.36
CA LEU A 392 19.55 10.86 3.97
C LEU A 392 18.53 9.74 3.65
N GLY A 393 17.81 9.32 4.68
CA GLY A 393 16.87 8.19 4.62
C GLY A 393 17.53 6.81 4.54
N SER A 394 18.86 6.72 4.68
CA SER A 394 19.60 5.46 4.68
C SER A 394 20.58 5.36 5.86
N VAL A 395 21.85 5.72 5.67
CA VAL A 395 22.87 5.76 6.71
C VAL A 395 23.46 7.17 6.71
N SER A 396 23.17 7.91 7.78
CA SER A 396 23.55 9.33 7.93
C SER A 396 25.07 9.51 7.91
N ALA A 397 25.56 10.70 7.58
CA ALA A 397 26.99 11.00 7.44
C ALA A 397 27.74 10.15 6.40
N PHE A 398 27.05 9.51 5.45
CA PHE A 398 27.65 8.92 4.25
C PHE A 398 27.07 9.59 3.00
N PRO A 399 27.84 9.70 1.90
CA PRO A 399 27.30 10.17 0.63
C PRO A 399 26.07 9.37 0.18
N PHE A 400 25.19 10.02 -0.57
CA PHE A 400 24.03 9.37 -1.18
C PHE A 400 24.45 8.16 -2.04
N LYS A 401 23.88 6.98 -1.76
CA LYS A 401 24.20 5.69 -2.42
C LYS A 401 25.72 5.40 -2.46
N TYR A 402 26.42 5.68 -1.36
CA TYR A 402 27.84 5.37 -1.16
C TYR A 402 28.21 3.89 -1.42
N GLN A 403 27.29 2.96 -1.13
CA GLN A 403 27.37 1.58 -1.60
C GLN A 403 26.18 1.28 -2.50
N ILE A 404 26.37 0.43 -3.51
CA ILE A 404 25.30 -0.06 -4.40
C ILE A 404 25.42 -1.57 -4.62
N GLY A 405 24.29 -2.25 -4.81
CA GLY A 405 24.24 -3.70 -4.95
C GLY A 405 22.91 -4.27 -5.44
N ASP A 406 22.94 -5.54 -5.82
CA ASP A 406 21.77 -6.37 -6.13
C ASP A 406 21.08 -6.92 -4.88
N GLN A 407 21.77 -6.84 -3.74
CA GLN A 407 21.30 -7.22 -2.42
C GLN A 407 21.55 -6.06 -1.42
N MET A 408 20.66 -5.85 -0.46
CA MET A 408 20.87 -4.90 0.64
C MET A 408 20.25 -5.34 1.96
N VAL A 409 20.80 -4.81 3.06
CA VAL A 409 20.17 -4.80 4.39
C VAL A 409 20.48 -3.50 5.12
N GLN A 410 19.51 -2.94 5.83
CA GLN A 410 19.67 -1.73 6.65
C GLN A 410 18.92 -1.88 7.99
N VAL A 411 19.49 -1.27 9.03
CA VAL A 411 18.89 -1.10 10.35
C VAL A 411 19.07 0.36 10.78
N ASN A 412 18.00 0.98 11.27
CA ASN A 412 18.03 2.27 11.95
C ASN A 412 17.37 2.12 13.31
N GLY A 413 17.97 2.72 14.33
CA GLY A 413 17.40 2.80 15.67
C GLY A 413 17.49 4.22 16.20
N GLU A 414 16.41 4.74 16.74
CA GLU A 414 16.28 6.10 17.23
C GLU A 414 15.54 6.09 18.58
N ILE A 415 16.10 6.74 19.59
CA ILE A 415 15.41 7.02 20.85
C ILE A 415 15.02 8.50 20.81
N VAL A 416 13.71 8.75 20.84
CA VAL A 416 13.10 10.09 20.86
C VAL A 416 12.60 10.38 22.27
N PHE A 417 13.04 11.51 22.81
CA PHE A 417 12.49 12.16 23.98
C PHE A 417 11.58 13.28 23.46
N THR A 418 10.27 13.03 23.37
CA THR A 418 9.29 13.95 22.77
C THR A 418 9.12 15.24 23.60
N GLU A 419 8.38 16.21 23.08
CA GLU A 419 8.04 17.45 23.82
C GLU A 419 7.35 17.16 25.16
N GLU A 420 6.54 16.10 25.23
CA GLU A 420 5.93 15.60 26.47
C GLU A 420 6.95 15.09 27.51
N PHE A 421 8.06 14.48 27.06
CA PHE A 421 9.11 14.01 27.95
C PHE A 421 10.01 15.15 28.42
N THR A 422 10.30 16.12 27.54
CA THR A 422 11.18 17.24 27.84
C THR A 422 10.48 18.32 28.68
N ASP A 423 9.15 18.38 28.68
CA ASP A 423 8.33 19.48 29.24
C ASP A 423 8.72 20.83 28.61
N GLU A 424 9.09 20.80 27.33
CA GLU A 424 9.64 21.92 26.56
C GLU A 424 9.13 21.84 25.10
N TRP A 425 9.19 22.97 24.38
CA TRP A 425 8.78 23.10 22.96
C TRP A 425 9.64 22.30 21.95
N PHE A 426 10.52 21.43 22.42
CA PHE A 426 11.44 20.67 21.57
C PHE A 426 11.60 19.23 22.03
N PHE A 427 11.71 18.33 21.05
CA PHE A 427 12.15 16.96 21.28
C PHE A 427 13.68 16.84 21.14
N LEU A 428 14.26 15.88 21.84
CA LEU A 428 15.64 15.44 21.64
C LEU A 428 15.68 14.02 21.11
N LYS A 429 16.69 13.68 20.33
CA LYS A 429 16.88 12.30 19.87
C LYS A 429 18.33 11.86 19.79
N LEU A 430 18.52 10.57 19.98
CA LEU A 430 19.77 9.84 19.75
C LEU A 430 19.49 8.76 18.70
N PHE A 431 20.30 8.69 17.64
CA PHE A 431 20.09 7.71 16.58
C PHE A 431 21.39 7.01 16.16
N ALA A 432 21.24 5.78 15.67
CA ALA A 432 22.30 4.99 15.06
C ALA A 432 21.76 4.28 13.82
N ASP A 433 22.51 4.39 12.73
CA ASP A 433 22.20 3.81 11.44
C ASP A 433 23.28 2.79 11.04
N GLY A 434 22.90 1.72 10.37
CA GLY A 434 23.82 0.75 9.81
C GLY A 434 23.24 0.05 8.58
N GLY A 435 24.06 -0.17 7.56
CA GLY A 435 23.61 -0.83 6.34
C GLY A 435 24.74 -1.37 5.49
N TYR A 436 24.39 -2.29 4.58
CA TYR A 436 25.32 -2.89 3.63
C TYR A 436 24.58 -3.23 2.33
N ALA A 437 25.17 -2.87 1.20
CA ALA A 437 24.72 -3.28 -0.13
C ALA A 437 25.86 -3.97 -0.88
N TRP A 438 25.54 -5.05 -1.58
CA TRP A 438 26.51 -5.88 -2.29
C TRP A 438 25.92 -6.53 -3.55
N ASN A 439 26.78 -6.95 -4.47
CA ASN A 439 26.38 -7.72 -5.65
C ASN A 439 26.57 -9.21 -5.36
N ASP A 440 25.53 -10.00 -5.50
CA ASP A 440 25.49 -11.47 -5.39
C ASP A 440 24.26 -11.96 -6.16
N ASP A 441 24.36 -13.12 -6.81
CA ASP A 441 23.27 -13.75 -7.56
C ASP A 441 22.15 -14.27 -6.64
N THR A 442 22.42 -14.40 -5.34
CA THR A 442 21.46 -14.84 -4.31
C THR A 442 21.61 -14.05 -3.00
N PHE A 443 20.56 -13.98 -2.19
CA PHE A 443 20.62 -13.35 -0.87
C PHE A 443 21.45 -14.20 0.13
N SER A 444 22.77 -13.97 0.17
CA SER A 444 23.68 -14.62 1.12
C SER A 444 23.93 -13.76 2.37
N PHE A 445 23.10 -13.90 3.40
CA PHE A 445 23.27 -13.14 4.64
C PHE A 445 24.49 -13.64 5.43
N ASN A 446 25.63 -12.94 5.31
CA ASN A 446 26.81 -13.15 6.14
C ASN A 446 26.99 -11.99 7.13
N LYS A 447 26.73 -12.25 8.42
CA LYS A 447 26.91 -11.28 9.50
C LYS A 447 28.33 -10.69 9.53
N GLN A 448 29.36 -11.47 9.22
CA GLN A 448 30.74 -11.00 9.26
C GLN A 448 31.00 -9.96 8.16
N ASN A 449 30.47 -10.16 6.95
CA ASN A 449 30.59 -9.19 5.85
C ASN A 449 29.95 -7.84 6.21
N ILE A 450 28.83 -7.84 6.96
CA ILE A 450 28.18 -6.59 7.41
C ILE A 450 29.04 -5.86 8.45
N LEU A 451 29.75 -6.59 9.32
CA LEU A 451 30.66 -5.99 10.30
C LEU A 451 31.96 -5.46 9.66
N ASP A 452 32.47 -6.14 8.62
CA ASP A 452 33.74 -5.80 7.98
C ASP A 452 33.62 -4.78 6.83
N TYR A 453 32.47 -4.77 6.14
CA TYR A 453 32.23 -3.94 4.94
C TYR A 453 30.98 -3.06 5.01
N GLY A 454 30.13 -3.23 6.02
CA GLY A 454 28.97 -2.37 6.23
C GLY A 454 29.37 -0.95 6.64
N ILE A 455 28.50 0.00 6.35
CA ILE A 455 28.61 1.39 6.79
C ILE A 455 27.71 1.63 7.99
N SER A 456 28.18 2.46 8.93
CA SER A 456 27.38 2.83 10.11
C SER A 456 27.75 4.21 10.66
N SER A 457 26.76 4.84 11.28
CA SER A 457 26.84 6.19 11.84
C SER A 457 26.06 6.28 13.14
N ALA A 458 26.39 7.27 13.95
CA ALA A 458 25.55 7.67 15.09
C ALA A 458 25.43 9.20 15.13
N GLY A 459 24.35 9.69 15.71
CA GLY A 459 24.08 11.12 15.78
C GLY A 459 23.10 11.51 16.86
N VAL A 460 22.95 12.83 16.99
CA VAL A 460 22.00 13.49 17.88
C VAL A 460 21.15 14.45 17.08
N GLY A 461 19.92 14.70 17.53
CA GLY A 461 19.03 15.66 16.90
C GLY A 461 18.20 16.43 17.92
N ILE A 462 17.78 17.61 17.51
CA ILE A 462 16.80 18.46 18.20
C ILE A 462 15.76 18.90 17.18
N GLY A 463 14.49 18.95 17.57
CA GLY A 463 13.40 19.28 16.67
C GLY A 463 12.15 19.69 17.43
N SER A 464 11.05 19.87 16.71
CA SER A 464 9.73 20.08 17.28
C SER A 464 8.68 19.30 16.47
N GLY A 465 7.61 18.89 17.13
CA GLY A 465 6.55 18.01 16.64
C GLY A 465 5.21 18.33 17.31
N ASP A 466 4.37 17.32 17.42
CA ASP A 466 3.10 17.34 18.15
C ASP A 466 2.80 15.92 18.70
N GLU A 467 1.56 15.66 19.14
CA GLU A 467 1.14 14.36 19.70
C GLU A 467 1.11 13.23 18.65
N GLU A 468 1.13 13.55 17.35
CA GLU A 468 1.07 12.55 16.28
C GLU A 468 2.38 12.50 15.46
N ASP A 469 3.01 13.64 15.19
CA ASP A 469 4.06 13.81 14.17
C ASP A 469 5.35 14.53 14.66
N LEU A 470 6.45 14.35 13.92
CA LEU A 470 7.75 15.01 14.14
C LEU A 470 8.00 16.07 13.06
N ASN A 471 7.38 17.24 13.23
CA ASN A 471 7.29 18.30 12.22
C ASN A 471 8.64 18.75 11.60
N TRP A 472 9.71 18.92 12.38
CA TRP A 472 11.05 19.17 11.84
C TRP A 472 12.17 18.73 12.80
N SER A 473 13.39 18.51 12.27
CA SER A 473 14.59 18.32 13.10
C SER A 473 15.87 18.86 12.47
N VAL A 474 16.81 19.29 13.32
CA VAL A 474 18.22 19.50 12.98
C VAL A 474 19.04 18.39 13.61
N ASN A 475 19.82 17.70 12.79
CA ASN A 475 20.55 16.49 13.14
C ASN A 475 22.04 16.68 12.90
N ILE A 476 22.87 16.12 13.79
CA ILE A 476 24.34 16.07 13.64
C ILE A 476 24.76 14.60 13.77
N ALA A 477 25.37 14.06 12.72
CA ALA A 477 25.81 12.66 12.64
C ALA A 477 27.31 12.53 12.36
N LYS A 478 27.90 11.43 12.81
CA LYS A 478 29.30 11.05 12.55
C LYS A 478 29.41 9.59 12.09
N PRO A 479 30.28 9.25 11.12
CA PRO A 479 30.60 7.86 10.79
C PRO A 479 31.27 7.13 11.96
N LEU A 480 30.94 5.85 12.16
CA LEU A 480 31.55 5.00 13.18
C LEU A 480 32.83 4.27 12.68
N ASP A 481 33.20 4.45 11.42
CA ASP A 481 34.38 3.83 10.78
C ASP A 481 35.71 4.59 11.02
N GLY A 482 35.70 5.57 11.93
CA GLY A 482 36.88 6.36 12.31
C GLY A 482 37.11 7.62 11.47
N ARG A 483 36.29 7.91 10.45
CA ARG A 483 36.35 9.18 9.72
C ARG A 483 35.98 10.36 10.63
N ASP A 484 36.70 11.48 10.51
CA ASP A 484 36.56 12.64 11.38
C ASP A 484 35.93 13.84 10.66
N TYR A 485 34.67 13.67 10.26
CA TYR A 485 33.79 14.77 9.85
C TYR A 485 32.42 14.61 10.51
N LEU A 486 31.66 15.70 10.53
CA LEU A 486 30.26 15.73 10.95
C LEU A 486 29.40 16.06 9.74
N GLU A 487 28.26 15.38 9.62
CA GLU A 487 27.18 15.78 8.73
C GLU A 487 26.11 16.50 9.55
N THR A 488 25.64 17.64 9.05
CA THR A 488 24.48 18.35 9.61
C THR A 488 23.34 18.28 8.61
N THR A 489 22.16 17.87 9.07
CA THR A 489 20.97 17.68 8.23
C THR A 489 19.78 18.40 8.85
N ILE A 490 19.00 19.12 8.04
CA ILE A 490 17.68 19.65 8.42
C ILE A 490 16.63 18.75 7.77
N ARG A 491 15.63 18.29 8.53
CA ARG A 491 14.49 17.51 8.07
C ARG A 491 13.19 18.28 8.25
N LEU A 492 12.27 18.16 7.31
CA LEU A 492 10.92 18.74 7.32
C LEU A 492 9.90 17.62 7.07
N GLY A 493 8.92 17.44 7.97
CA GLY A 493 8.02 16.28 7.95
C GLY A 493 8.76 14.98 8.28
N TYR A 494 9.39 14.90 9.45
CA TYR A 494 10.24 13.77 9.87
C TYR A 494 9.43 12.55 10.35
N ASN A 495 8.31 12.28 9.68
CA ASN A 495 7.26 11.35 10.12
C ASN A 495 7.45 9.94 9.52
N PHE A 496 8.53 9.72 8.76
CA PHE A 496 8.76 8.51 7.97
C PHE A 496 8.81 7.23 8.83
#